data_AF-A0A3M0Y2M2-F1
#
_entry.id   AF-A0A3M0Y2M2-F1
#
_cell.length_a   1.000
_cell.length_b   1.000
_cell.length_c   1.000
_cell.angle_alpha   90.00
_cell.angle_beta   90.00
_cell.angle_gamma   90.00
#
_symmetry.space_group_name_H-M   'P 1'
#
loop_
_entity.id
_entity.type
_entity.pdbx_description
1 polymer ?
#
loop_
_entity_poly.entity_id
_entity_poly.type
_entity_poly.pdbx_seq_one_letter_code
_entity_poly.pdbx_strand_id
1 'polypeptide(L)' 'LPPGCAFRERCPRADAACLTEPALSAPAPGRAVRCFHPHEEALDNEIGVVS' A
#
# COMPACT_ATOMS: atom_id res chain seq x y z
N LEU A 1 -1.67 5.07 -18.59
CA LEU A 1 -0.81 4.95 -17.39
C LEU A 1 0.50 4.28 -17.78
N PRO A 2 1.62 4.56 -17.11
CA PRO A 2 2.84 3.77 -17.28
C PRO A 2 2.54 2.30 -16.95
N PRO A 3 3.21 1.33 -17.61
CA PRO A 3 3.07 -0.07 -17.26
C PRO A 3 3.55 -0.32 -15.82
N GLY A 4 2.89 -1.26 -15.14
CA GLY A 4 3.16 -1.58 -13.74
C GLY A 4 2.48 -0.64 -12.75
N CYS A 5 3.21 -0.17 -11.74
CA CYS A 5 2.67 0.74 -10.73
C CYS A 5 2.42 2.14 -11.30
N ALA A 6 1.17 2.61 -11.22
CA ALA A 6 0.72 3.93 -11.66
C ALA A 6 1.53 5.10 -11.08
N PHE A 7 2.09 4.91 -9.87
CA PHE A 7 2.75 5.96 -9.09
C PHE A 7 4.28 5.95 -9.25
N ARG A 8 4.86 4.98 -9.98
CA ARG A 8 6.32 4.76 -9.99
C ARG A 8 7.14 6.01 -10.38
N GLU A 9 6.65 6.82 -11.31
CA GLU A 9 7.37 7.99 -11.85
C GLU A 9 7.53 9.13 -10.84
N ARG A 10 6.78 9.08 -9.74
CA ARG A 10 6.75 10.11 -8.69
C ARG A 10 6.89 9.54 -7.28
N CYS A 11 7.02 8.23 -7.14
CA CYS A 11 7.14 7.56 -5.85
C CYS A 11 8.62 7.48 -5.45
N PRO A 12 9.03 8.06 -4.30
CA PRO A 12 10.42 8.01 -3.85
C PRO A 12 10.90 6.62 -3.41
N ARG A 13 9.97 5.66 -3.26
CA ARG A 13 10.24 4.27 -2.85
C ARG A 13 10.13 3.29 -4.03
N ALA A 14 10.02 3.80 -5.26
CA ALA A 14 9.92 2.96 -6.44
C ALA A 14 11.23 2.23 -6.72
N ASP A 15 11.13 0.94 -7.00
CA ASP A 15 12.22 0.07 -7.40
C ASP A 15 11.79 -0.84 -8.57
N ALA A 16 12.61 -1.83 -8.90
CA ALA A 16 12.36 -2.74 -10.02
C ALA A 16 11.04 -3.51 -9.90
N ALA A 17 10.55 -3.80 -8.68
CA ALA A 17 9.27 -4.50 -8.50
C ALA A 17 8.10 -3.66 -9.06
N CYS A 18 8.19 -2.33 -8.95
CA CYS A 18 7.18 -1.39 -9.41
C CYS A 18 7.01 -1.32 -10.94
N LEU A 19 7.85 -2.02 -11.71
CA LEU A 19 7.67 -2.20 -13.16
C LEU A 19 6.53 -3.17 -13.49
N THR A 20 6.11 -3.99 -12.51
CA THR A 20 4.97 -4.90 -12.62
C THR A 20 3.75 -4.34 -11.90
N GLU A 21 2.56 -4.85 -12.20
CA GLU A 21 1.35 -4.39 -11.54
C GLU A 21 1.17 -5.11 -10.21
N PRO A 22 1.10 -4.39 -9.08
CA PRO A 22 0.92 -5.01 -7.77
C PRO A 22 -0.47 -5.61 -7.60
N ALA A 23 -0.50 -6.75 -6.91
CA ALA A 23 -1.73 -7.34 -6.41
C ALA A 23 -2.38 -6.43 -5.35
N LEU A 24 -3.70 -6.59 -5.17
CA LEU A 24 -4.41 -5.95 -4.08
C LEU A 24 -4.04 -6.66 -2.75
N SER A 25 -3.54 -5.89 -1.79
CA SER A 25 -3.25 -6.36 -0.43
C SER A 25 -4.01 -5.52 0.59
N ALA A 26 -4.21 -6.09 1.79
CA ALA A 26 -4.86 -5.42 2.91
C ALA A 26 -3.94 -5.45 4.14
N PRO A 27 -2.91 -4.59 4.19
CA PRO A 27 -1.93 -4.60 5.29
C PRO A 27 -2.54 -4.15 6.63
N ALA A 28 -3.73 -3.53 6.63
CA ALA A 28 -4.45 -3.17 7.84
C ALA A 28 -5.98 -3.27 7.64
N PRO A 29 -6.77 -3.45 8.71
CA PRO A 29 -8.23 -3.46 8.62
C PRO A 29 -8.78 -2.23 7.93
N GLY A 30 -9.68 -2.43 6.95
CA GLY A 30 -10.30 -1.35 6.19
C GLY A 30 -9.37 -0.63 5.20
N ARG A 31 -8.12 -1.08 5.03
CA ARG A 31 -7.16 -0.48 4.09
C ARG A 31 -6.78 -1.48 3.02
N ALA A 32 -7.20 -1.23 1.79
CA ALA A 32 -6.80 -2.00 0.62
C ALA A 32 -5.87 -1.17 -0.26
N VAL A 33 -4.71 -1.72 -0.62
CA VAL A 33 -3.68 -1.01 -1.39
C VAL A 33 -3.12 -1.91 -2.48
N ARG A 34 -2.66 -1.31 -3.58
CA ARG A 34 -1.91 -2.00 -4.65
C ARG A 34 -0.49 -1.43 -4.66
N CYS A 35 0.34 -1.90 -3.73
CA CYS A 35 1.71 -1.44 -3.54
C CYS A 35 2.60 -2.61 -3.12
N PHE A 36 3.77 -2.76 -3.75
CA PHE A 36 4.81 -3.71 -3.29
C PHE A 36 5.45 -3.27 -1.98
N HIS A 37 5.36 -1.98 -1.67
CA HIS A 37 5.96 -1.35 -0.51
C HIS A 37 4.87 -0.60 0.27
N PRO A 38 3.89 -1.28 0.89
CA PRO A 38 2.88 -0.62 1.70
C PRO A 38 3.54 0.15 2.85
N HIS A 39 3.01 1.31 3.22
CA HIS A 39 3.40 1.94 4.48
C HIS A 39 2.73 1.17 5.62
N GLU A 40 3.55 0.49 6.42
CA GLU A 40 3.12 -0.18 7.64
C GLU A 40 3.02 0.87 8.76
N GLU A 41 2.03 1.76 8.67
CA GLU A 41 1.60 2.45 9.88
C GLU A 41 0.78 1.43 10.68
N ALA A 42 1.46 0.78 11.64
CA ALA A 42 0.82 -0.02 12.66
C ALA A 42 -0.29 0.82 13.29
N LEU A 43 -1.53 0.38 13.12
CA LEU A 43 -2.69 1.02 13.73
C LEU A 43 -2.68 0.71 15.24
N ASP A 44 -1.84 1.40 16.00
CA ASP A 44 -2.10 1.60 17.43
C ASP A 44 -3.13 2.73 17.53
N ASN A 45 -4.40 2.42 17.22
CA ASN A 45 -5.51 3.31 17.53
C ASN A 45 -6.65 2.49 18.14
N GLU A 46 -6.48 2.18 19.43
CA GLU A 46 -7.52 1.66 20.32
C GLU A 46 -8.63 2.70 20.57
N ILE A 47 -9.39 3.08 19.54
CA ILE A 47 -10.63 3.84 19.75
C ILE A 47 -11.79 2.86 19.83
N GLY A 48 -11.97 2.31 21.03
CA GLY A 48 -13.25 2.00 21.64
C GLY A 48 -14.09 0.91 20.99
N VAL A 49 -13.79 -0.35 21.32
CA VAL A 49 -14.83 -1.38 21.45
C VAL A 49 -15.71 -0.96 22.63
N VAL A 50 -16.93 -0.45 22.35
CA VAL A 50 -18.00 -0.49 23.33
C VAL A 50 -18.78 -1.77 23.10
N SER A 51 -18.82 -2.58 24.16
CA SER A 51 -19.56 -3.83 24.31
C SER A 51 -21.04 -3.71 23.97
#